data_AF-A0A9P3E8I7-F1
#
_entry.id   AF-A0A9P3E8I7-F1
#
_cell.length_a   1.000
_cell.length_b   1.000
_cell.length_c   1.000
_cell.angle_alpha   90.00
_cell.angle_beta   90.00
_cell.angle_gamma   90.00
#
_symmetry.space_group_name_H-M   'P 1'
#
loop_
_entity.id
_entity.type
_entity.pdbx_description
1 polymer ?
#
loop_
_entity_poly.entity_id
_entity_poly.type
_entity_poly.pdbx_seq_one_letter_code
_entity_poly.pdbx_strand_id
1 'polypeptide(L)'
;MSVVATNPYANNPQLSPMEQQVLWEYAKLGDKVKRIAGLAKLTSESPNESLLAELRELEKKMGLVLTLFKASVWAVLMEHRQAAEDEEARAREQQAAADVSYDDRDWSEDSML
;
A
#
# COMPACT_ATOMS: atom_id res chain seq x y z
N MET A 1 -23.57 -32.47 12.07
CA MET A 1 -23.52 -33.89 12.47
C MET A 1 -23.95 -34.70 11.25
N SER A 2 -23.15 -35.63 10.74
CA SER A 2 -22.92 -36.94 11.36
C SER A 2 -21.57 -37.49 10.86
N VAL A 3 -20.67 -37.84 11.78
CA VAL A 3 -19.66 -38.85 11.45
C VAL A 3 -20.36 -40.17 11.74
N VAL A 4 -20.55 -40.99 10.72
CA VAL A 4 -21.21 -42.29 10.84
C VAL A 4 -20.38 -43.18 11.78
N ALA A 5 -20.73 -43.19 13.06
CA ALA A 5 -19.97 -43.83 14.14
C ALA A 5 -19.93 -45.36 14.00
N THR A 6 -20.94 -45.94 13.34
CA THR A 6 -21.09 -47.36 13.09
C THR A 6 -21.26 -47.62 11.61
N ASN A 7 -20.51 -48.57 11.03
CA ASN A 7 -20.60 -48.88 9.60
C ASN A 7 -22.03 -49.37 9.23
N PRO A 8 -22.80 -48.62 8.41
CA PRO A 8 -24.17 -48.99 8.05
C PRO A 8 -24.22 -50.16 7.05
N TYR A 9 -23.09 -50.50 6.43
CA TYR A 9 -22.96 -51.56 5.45
C TYR A 9 -22.54 -52.91 6.07
N ALA A 10 -22.19 -52.95 7.36
CA ALA A 10 -21.57 -54.10 8.04
C ALA A 10 -22.37 -55.42 8.02
N ASN A 11 -23.67 -55.37 7.76
CA ASN A 11 -24.57 -56.53 7.77
C ASN A 11 -25.22 -56.79 6.40
N ASN A 12 -24.67 -56.25 5.32
CA ASN A 12 -25.26 -56.42 4.00
C ASN A 12 -24.80 -57.74 3.36
N PRO A 13 -25.67 -58.74 3.16
CA PRO A 13 -25.31 -60.05 2.62
C PRO A 13 -24.94 -60.02 1.13
N GLN A 14 -25.21 -58.92 0.42
CA GLN A 14 -24.86 -58.75 -1.00
C GLN A 14 -23.49 -58.08 -1.20
N LEU A 15 -22.82 -57.66 -0.12
CA LEU A 15 -21.53 -56.97 -0.18
C LEU A 15 -20.46 -57.82 0.49
N SER A 16 -19.31 -57.94 -0.16
CA SER A 16 -18.12 -58.51 0.48
C SER A 16 -17.64 -57.61 1.64
N PRO A 17 -16.92 -58.16 2.63
CA PRO A 17 -16.41 -57.38 3.76
C PRO A 17 -15.55 -56.18 3.34
N MET A 18 -14.81 -56.29 2.24
CA MET A 18 -13.99 -55.21 1.70
C MET A 18 -14.86 -54.08 1.12
N GLU A 19 -15.88 -54.41 0.33
CA GLU A 19 -16.80 -53.42 -0.25
C GLU A 19 -17.52 -52.62 0.83
N GLN A 20 -17.92 -53.29 1.92
CA GLN A 20 -18.56 -52.64 3.07
C GLN A 20 -17.63 -51.63 3.77
N GLN A 21 -16.34 -51.93 3.88
CA GLN A 21 -15.35 -51.02 4.46
C GLN A 21 -15.08 -49.84 3.54
N VAL A 22 -14.89 -50.10 2.24
CA VAL A 22 -14.64 -49.06 1.24
C VAL A 22 -15.80 -48.06 1.17
N LEU A 23 -17.04 -48.54 1.09
CA LEU A 23 -18.22 -47.68 1.08
C LEU A 23 -18.35 -46.84 2.36
N TRP A 24 -17.99 -47.41 3.51
CA TRP A 24 -18.00 -46.67 4.77
C TRP A 24 -16.95 -45.56 4.80
N GLU A 25 -15.73 -45.83 4.32
CA GLU A 25 -14.69 -44.81 4.21
C GLU A 25 -15.05 -43.71 3.21
N TYR A 26 -15.68 -44.05 2.07
CA TYR A 26 -16.21 -43.06 1.14
C TYR A 26 -17.32 -42.21 1.75
N ALA A 27 -18.22 -42.80 2.54
CA ALA A 27 -19.25 -42.05 3.26
C ALA A 27 -18.63 -41.04 4.24
N LYS A 28 -17.64 -41.48 5.05
CA LYS A 28 -16.89 -40.59 5.94
C LYS A 28 -16.16 -39.49 5.18
N LEU A 29 -15.53 -39.82 4.04
CA LEU A 29 -14.83 -38.85 3.21
C LEU A 29 -15.80 -37.81 2.64
N GLY A 30 -16.94 -38.25 2.10
CA GLY A 30 -17.97 -37.37 1.58
C GLY A 30 -18.49 -36.39 2.64
N ASP A 31 -18.71 -36.86 3.87
CA ASP A 31 -19.11 -35.99 4.97
C ASP A 31 -18.01 -34.99 5.37
N LYS A 32 -16.74 -35.42 5.40
CA LYS A 32 -15.59 -34.53 5.63
C LYS A 32 -15.50 -33.46 4.54
N VAL A 33 -15.64 -33.85 3.26
CA VAL A 33 -15.61 -32.92 2.13
C VAL A 33 -16.75 -31.91 2.21
N LYS A 34 -17.99 -32.34 2.52
CA LYS A 34 -19.11 -31.42 2.73
C LYS A 34 -18.85 -30.46 3.88
N ARG A 35 -18.25 -30.92 4.97
CA ARG A 35 -17.88 -30.06 6.10
C ARG A 35 -16.81 -29.05 5.70
N ILE A 36 -15.77 -29.46 4.97
CA ILE A 36 -14.73 -28.56 4.47
C ILE A 36 -15.35 -27.52 3.54
N ALA A 37 -16.21 -27.93 2.60
CA ALA A 37 -16.90 -27.00 1.70
C ALA A 37 -17.77 -25.99 2.47
N GLY A 38 -18.49 -26.45 3.50
CA GLY A 38 -19.28 -25.57 4.37
C GLY A 38 -18.42 -24.58 5.16
N LEU A 39 -17.28 -25.03 5.71
CA LEU A 39 -16.33 -24.17 6.42
C LEU A 39 -15.66 -23.18 5.46
N ALA A 40 -15.25 -23.61 4.27
CA ALA A 40 -14.66 -22.74 3.25
C ALA A 40 -15.65 -21.65 2.83
N LYS A 41 -16.93 -22.03 2.63
CA LYS A 41 -18.00 -21.08 2.34
C LYS A 41 -18.18 -20.07 3.48
N LEU A 42 -18.28 -20.54 4.72
CA LEU A 42 -18.39 -19.66 5.90
C LEU A 42 -17.21 -18.68 5.96
N THR A 43 -15.98 -19.17 5.84
CA THR A 43 -14.77 -18.33 5.86
C THR A 43 -14.74 -17.32 4.71
N SER A 44 -15.25 -17.70 3.53
CA SER A 44 -15.34 -16.79 2.39
C SER A 44 -16.44 -15.72 2.54
N GLU A 45 -17.54 -16.09 3.20
CA GLU A 45 -18.72 -15.23 3.38
C GLU A 45 -18.62 -14.34 4.62
N SER A 46 -17.77 -14.70 5.59
CA SER A 46 -17.43 -13.87 6.76
C SER A 46 -16.01 -13.31 6.64
N PRO A 47 -15.72 -12.40 5.69
CA PRO A 47 -14.47 -11.66 5.71
C PRO A 47 -14.40 -10.90 7.04
N ASN A 48 -13.21 -10.87 7.64
CA ASN A 48 -13.03 -10.37 9.00
C ASN A 48 -13.28 -8.85 9.05
N GLU A 49 -14.53 -8.45 9.37
CA GLU A 49 -14.97 -7.04 9.34
C GLU A 49 -14.15 -6.16 10.28
N SER A 50 -13.69 -6.71 11.41
CA SER A 50 -12.81 -6.00 12.34
C SER A 50 -11.47 -5.66 11.69
N LEU A 51 -10.87 -6.61 10.96
CA LEU A 51 -9.61 -6.39 10.23
C LEU A 51 -9.79 -5.30 9.16
N LEU A 52 -10.91 -5.30 8.43
CA LEU A 52 -11.20 -4.25 7.44
C LEU A 52 -11.37 -2.88 8.10
N ALA A 53 -11.99 -2.80 9.28
CA ALA A 53 -12.13 -1.56 10.03
C ALA A 53 -10.76 -1.02 10.49
N GLU A 54 -9.92 -1.90 11.04
CA GLU A 54 -8.55 -1.56 11.47
C GLU A 54 -7.68 -1.10 10.27
N LEU A 55 -7.76 -1.79 9.13
CA LEU A 55 -7.03 -1.39 7.92
C LEU A 55 -7.48 -0.02 7.38
N ARG A 56 -8.78 0.28 7.42
CA ARG A 56 -9.30 1.61 7.02
C ARG A 56 -8.85 2.71 7.97
N GLU A 57 -8.76 2.44 9.26
CA GLU A 57 -8.23 3.40 10.22
C GLU A 57 -6.73 3.65 9.97
N LEU A 58 -5.97 2.59 9.70
CA LEU A 58 -4.56 2.68 9.36
C LEU A 58 -4.34 3.48 8.07
N GLU A 59 -5.15 3.23 7.03
CA GLU A 59 -5.11 3.98 5.76
C GLU A 59 -5.27 5.48 5.97
N LYS A 60 -6.25 5.89 6.79
CA LYS A 60 -6.49 7.32 7.08
C LYS A 60 -5.30 7.95 7.80
N LYS A 61 -4.75 7.27 8.81
CA LYS A 61 -3.61 7.77 9.58
C LYS A 61 -2.35 7.87 8.73
N MET A 62 -2.04 6.82 7.97
CA MET A 62 -0.87 6.78 7.10
C MET A 62 -1.00 7.72 5.90
N GLY A 63 -2.20 7.89 5.34
CA GLY A 63 -2.48 8.86 4.29
C GLY A 63 -2.25 10.31 4.75
N LEU A 64 -2.62 10.63 5.99
CA LEU A 64 -2.32 11.93 6.60
C LEU A 64 -0.82 12.11 6.80
N VAL A 65 -0.14 11.12 7.39
CA VAL A 65 1.32 11.14 7.59
C VAL A 65 2.06 11.33 6.27
N LEU A 66 1.68 10.60 5.21
CA LEU A 66 2.28 10.70 3.89
C LEU A 66 2.09 12.11 3.30
N THR A 67 0.88 12.66 3.40
CA THR A 67 0.59 14.01 2.87
C THR A 67 1.40 15.07 3.60
N LEU A 68 1.44 15.02 4.93
CA LEU A 68 2.22 15.96 5.74
C LEU A 68 3.71 15.84 5.46
N PHE A 69 4.23 14.62 5.34
CA PHE A 69 5.63 14.38 5.02
C PHE A 69 5.99 14.91 3.61
N LYS A 70 5.13 14.68 2.61
CA LYS A 70 5.34 15.23 1.26
C LYS A 70 5.32 16.75 1.26
N ALA A 71 4.39 17.36 1.99
CA ALA A 71 4.31 18.81 2.13
C ALA A 71 5.55 19.37 2.83
N SER A 72 6.04 18.73 3.90
CA SER A 72 7.23 19.20 4.63
C SER A 72 8.50 19.10 3.77
N VAL A 73 8.67 18.01 3.04
CA VAL A 73 9.82 17.85 2.12
C VAL A 73 9.75 18.88 1.00
N TRP A 74 8.57 19.10 0.42
CA TRP A 74 8.41 20.08 -0.65
C TRP A 74 8.67 21.51 -0.16
N ALA A 75 8.19 21.87 1.03
CA ALA A 75 8.42 23.18 1.63
C ALA A 75 9.92 23.47 1.80
N VAL A 76 10.67 22.52 2.36
CA VAL A 76 12.13 22.67 2.54
C VAL A 76 12.85 22.75 1.19
N LEU A 77 12.49 21.90 0.23
CA LEU A 77 13.09 21.94 -1.11
C LEU A 77 12.82 23.26 -1.82
N MET A 78 11.62 23.81 -1.66
CA MET A 78 11.23 25.08 -2.25
C MET A 78 11.97 26.26 -1.60
N GLU A 79 12.12 26.24 -0.27
CA GLU A 79 12.88 27.25 0.47
C GLU A 79 14.35 27.30 -0.01
N HIS A 80 15.00 26.14 -0.15
CA HIS A 80 16.36 26.08 -0.68
C HIS A 80 16.49 26.60 -2.11
N ARG A 81 15.49 26.31 -2.95
CA ARG A 81 15.47 26.79 -4.34
C ARG A 81 15.29 28.30 -4.40
N GLN A 82 14.39 28.86 -3.60
CA GLN A 82 14.17 30.32 -3.53
C GLN A 82 15.41 31.04 -3.04
N ALA A 83 16.07 30.54 -1.99
CA ALA A 83 17.31 31.13 -1.48
C ALA A 83 18.42 31.17 -2.55
N ALA A 84 18.59 30.09 -3.32
CA ALA A 84 19.56 30.06 -4.41
C ALA A 84 19.21 31.05 -5.54
N GLU A 85 17.93 31.13 -5.92
CA GLU A 85 17.45 32.08 -6.94
C GLU A 85 17.64 33.55 -6.49
N ASP A 86 17.41 33.86 -5.21
CA ASP A 86 17.62 35.20 -4.64
C ASP A 86 19.12 35.59 -4.59
N GLU A 87 20.01 34.64 -4.28
CA GLU A 87 21.46 34.87 -4.31
C GLU A 87 21.95 35.17 -5.73
N GLU A 88 21.48 34.43 -6.73
CA GLU A 88 21.79 34.69 -8.14
C GLU A 88 21.24 36.04 -8.61
N ALA A 89 20.02 36.40 -8.20
CA ALA A 89 19.42 37.69 -8.53
C ALA A 89 20.24 38.85 -7.96
N ARG A 90 20.64 38.77 -6.69
CA ARG A 90 21.50 39.77 -6.05
C ARG A 90 22.87 39.86 -6.70
N ALA A 91 23.45 38.73 -7.09
CA ALA A 91 24.73 38.72 -7.80
C ALA A 91 24.62 39.41 -9.17
N ARG A 92 23.54 39.15 -9.92
CA ARG A 92 23.27 39.81 -11.21
C ARG A 92 23.02 41.31 -11.05
N GLU A 93 22.27 41.73 -10.04
CA GLU A 93 22.06 43.15 -9.75
C GLU A 93 23.36 43.87 -9.39
N GLN A 94 24.20 43.26 -8.55
CA GLN A 94 25.52 43.82 -8.22
C GLN A 94 26.43 43.90 -9.44
N GLN A 95 26.40 42.89 -10.31
CA GLN A 95 27.20 42.86 -11.52
C GLN A 95 26.71 43.91 -12.54
N ALA A 96 25.40 44.07 -12.71
CA ALA A 96 24.81 45.11 -13.55
C ALA A 96 25.09 46.52 -13.00
N ALA A 97 25.00 46.72 -11.68
CA ALA A 97 25.36 48.00 -11.05
C ALA A 97 26.86 48.33 -11.21
N ALA A 98 27.73 47.32 -11.12
CA ALA A 98 29.16 47.47 -11.35
C ALA A 98 29.49 47.82 -12.81
N ASP A 99 28.77 47.21 -13.77
CA ASP A 99 28.94 47.45 -15.21
C ASP A 99 28.51 48.88 -15.60
N VAL A 100 27.34 49.32 -15.11
CA VAL A 100 26.87 50.71 -15.31
C VAL A 100 27.85 51.72 -14.70
N SER A 101 28.40 51.44 -13.52
CA SER A 101 29.42 52.29 -12.89
C SER A 101 30.76 52.33 -13.64
N TYR A 102 31.06 51.33 -14.47
CA TYR A 102 32.25 51.31 -15.32
C TYR A 102 32.03 52.15 -16.58
N ASP A 103 30.88 51.98 -17.24
CA ASP A 103 30.49 52.75 -18.43
C ASP A 103 30.44 54.28 -18.14
N ASP A 104 29.81 54.70 -17.03
CA ASP A 104 29.68 56.12 -16.66
C ASP A 104 31.06 56.80 -16.37
N ARG A 105 32.06 56.03 -15.92
CA ARG A 105 33.43 56.53 -15.73
C ARG A 105 34.16 56.76 -17.05
N ASP A 106 33.99 55.86 -18.02
CA ASP A 106 34.64 55.91 -19.34
C ASP A 106 34.19 57.17 -20.13
N TRP A 107 32.90 57.49 -20.12
CA TRP A 107 32.37 58.72 -20.74
C TRP A 107 32.80 60.01 -20.03
N SER A 108 33.06 59.95 -18.72
CA SER A 108 33.49 61.12 -17.93
C SER A 108 34.95 61.50 -18.14
N GLU A 109 35.82 60.52 -18.43
CA GLU A 109 37.25 60.75 -18.69
C GLU A 109 37.50 61.26 -20.12
N ASP A 110 36.72 60.81 -21.11
CA ASP A 110 36.87 61.23 -22.53
C ASP A 110 36.31 62.63 -22.82
N SER A 111 35.44 63.17 -21.96
CA SER A 111 34.87 64.53 -22.09
C SER A 111 35.78 65.66 -21.53
N MET A 112 36.94 65.34 -20.95
CA MET A 112 37.86 66.31 -20.32
C MET A 112 39.09 66.69 -21.16
N LEU A 113 39.13 66.31 -22.45
CA LEU A 113 40.14 66.73 -23.44
C LEU A 113 39.54 67.68 -24.48
#